data_AF-A0A1Z7ZYU8-F1
#
_entry.id   AF-A0A1Z7ZYU8-F1
#
_cell.length_a   1.000
_cell.length_b   1.000
_cell.length_c   1.000
_cell.angle_alpha   90.00
_cell.angle_beta   90.00
_cell.angle_gamma   90.00
#
_symmetry.space_group_name_H-M   'P 1'
#
loop_
_entity.id
_entity.type
_entity.pdbx_description
1 polymer ?
#
loop_
_entity_poly.entity_id
_entity_poly.type
_entity_poly.pdbx_seq_one_letter_code
_entity_poly.pdbx_strand_id
1 'polypeptide(L)'
;METQSLSQQKKKIKALRYLWQLNEQRINERNLELQGQEKKLGIIRHAFTEVEILITQCEEKVSKAFSPGSLISPEDIMNINDFIVGQRLKKQLLQSESANAERICEKTKDILIELNVERRLLGEKIEQKQESTIQMLNSMELQEVEDLFLSRMERKAI
;
A
#
# COMPACT_ATOMS: atom_id res chain seq x y z
N MET A 1 -32.16 -25.33 -11.78
CA MET A 1 -30.84 -24.83 -11.34
C MET A 1 -29.90 -26.01 -11.36
N GLU A 2 -28.80 -25.96 -12.12
CA GLU A 2 -27.83 -27.05 -12.20
C GLU A 2 -27.15 -27.27 -10.84
N THR A 3 -27.32 -28.46 -10.26
CA THR A 3 -26.61 -28.91 -9.06
C THR A 3 -25.13 -29.06 -9.41
N GLN A 4 -24.33 -28.02 -9.13
CA GLN A 4 -22.87 -28.10 -9.24
C GLN A 4 -22.34 -29.14 -8.26
N SER A 5 -21.49 -30.05 -8.75
CA SER A 5 -20.96 -31.12 -7.90
C SER A 5 -20.07 -30.58 -6.78
N LEU A 6 -20.03 -31.27 -5.64
CA LEU A 6 -19.21 -30.92 -4.47
C LEU A 6 -17.73 -30.69 -4.86
N SER A 7 -17.23 -31.50 -5.79
CA SER A 7 -15.88 -31.38 -6.35
C SER A 7 -15.64 -30.03 -7.04
N GLN A 8 -16.63 -29.53 -7.79
CA GLN A 8 -16.55 -28.23 -8.44
C GLN A 8 -16.57 -27.07 -7.42
N GLN A 9 -17.39 -27.14 -6.37
CA GLN A 9 -17.37 -26.11 -5.30
C GLN A 9 -16.02 -26.06 -4.58
N LYS A 10 -15.46 -27.23 -4.23
CA LYS A 10 -14.12 -27.32 -3.61
C LYS A 10 -13.04 -26.69 -4.49
N LYS A 11 -13.06 -26.93 -5.81
CA LYS A 11 -12.13 -26.31 -6.76
C LYS A 11 -12.29 -24.78 -6.81
N LYS A 12 -13.52 -24.28 -6.81
CA LYS A 12 -13.80 -22.82 -6.79
C LYS A 12 -13.31 -22.15 -5.52
N ILE A 13 -13.55 -22.75 -4.35
CA ILE A 13 -13.02 -22.23 -3.07
C ILE A 13 -11.50 -22.20 -3.08
N LYS A 14 -10.84 -23.26 -3.59
CA LYS A 14 -9.38 -23.30 -3.72
C LYS A 14 -8.85 -22.18 -4.62
N ALA A 15 -9.50 -21.94 -5.76
CA ALA A 15 -9.13 -20.86 -6.67
C ALA A 15 -9.30 -19.48 -6.03
N LEU A 16 -10.40 -19.24 -5.32
CA LEU A 16 -10.63 -17.98 -4.60
C LEU A 16 -9.58 -17.75 -3.51
N ARG A 17 -9.21 -18.78 -2.74
CA ARG A 17 -8.14 -18.70 -1.74
C ARG A 17 -6.79 -18.35 -2.37
N TYR A 18 -6.48 -18.91 -3.53
CA TYR A 18 -5.26 -18.57 -4.26
C TYR A 18 -5.26 -17.10 -4.69
N LEU A 19 -6.37 -16.59 -5.23
CA LEU A 19 -6.50 -15.17 -5.60
C LEU A 19 -6.37 -14.26 -4.37
N TRP A 20 -6.97 -14.64 -3.25
CA TRP A 20 -6.84 -13.91 -1.99
C TRP A 20 -5.39 -13.84 -1.51
N GLN A 21 -4.65 -14.95 -1.58
CA GLN A 21 -3.22 -14.98 -1.24
C GLN A 21 -2.37 -14.11 -2.17
N LEU A 22 -2.67 -14.12 -3.48
CA LEU A 22 -1.98 -13.27 -4.45
C LEU A 22 -2.26 -11.78 -4.18
N ASN A 23 -3.48 -11.45 -3.79
CA ASN A 23 -3.85 -10.09 -3.40
C ASN A 23 -3.08 -9.63 -2.15
N GLU A 24 -3.02 -10.47 -1.11
CA GLU A 24 -2.21 -10.23 0.10
C GLU A 24 -0.72 -9.98 -0.24
N GLN A 25 -0.15 -10.75 -1.16
CA GLN A 25 1.23 -10.51 -1.63
C GLN A 25 1.37 -9.12 -2.27
N ARG A 26 0.45 -8.73 -3.15
CA ARG A 26 0.46 -7.39 -3.78
C ARG A 26 0.30 -6.28 -2.76
N ILE A 27 -0.58 -6.45 -1.75
CA ILE A 27 -0.73 -5.49 -0.64
C ILE A 27 0.61 -5.32 0.08
N ASN A 28 1.30 -6.42 0.39
CA ASN A 28 2.58 -6.38 1.07
C ASN A 28 3.65 -5.66 0.25
N GLU A 29 3.74 -5.93 -1.05
CA GLU A 29 4.65 -5.22 -1.97
C GLU A 29 4.38 -3.71 -1.97
N ARG A 30 3.11 -3.30 -2.06
CA ARG A 30 2.73 -1.88 -2.05
C ARG A 30 2.97 -1.21 -0.70
N ASN A 31 2.78 -1.92 0.41
CA ASN A 31 3.13 -1.41 1.73
C ASN A 31 4.65 -1.17 1.86
N LEU A 32 5.48 -2.07 1.34
CA LEU A 32 6.94 -1.88 1.31
C LEU A 32 7.35 -0.69 0.45
N GLU A 33 6.72 -0.53 -0.71
CA GLU A 33 6.94 0.64 -1.57
C GLU A 33 6.56 1.94 -0.84
N LEU A 34 5.40 1.98 -0.18
CA LEU A 34 4.94 3.13 0.58
C LEU A 34 5.92 3.49 1.70
N GLN A 35 6.34 2.50 2.51
CA GLN A 35 7.34 2.70 3.56
C GLN A 35 8.67 3.23 3.01
N GLY A 36 9.10 2.72 1.86
CA GLY A 36 10.30 3.20 1.18
C GLY A 36 10.20 4.68 0.79
N GLN A 37 9.06 5.09 0.24
CA GLN A 37 8.83 6.50 -0.13
C GLN A 37 8.69 7.41 1.10
N GLU A 38 8.01 6.97 2.15
CA GLU A 38 7.90 7.73 3.41
C GLU A 38 9.27 7.94 4.06
N LYS A 39 10.13 6.92 4.05
CA LYS A 39 11.51 7.04 4.50
C LYS A 39 12.29 8.04 3.64
N LYS A 40 12.14 7.98 2.32
CA LYS A 40 12.77 8.92 1.39
C LYS A 40 12.33 10.36 1.67
N LEU A 41 11.03 10.58 1.90
CA LEU A 41 10.50 11.89 2.28
C LEU A 41 11.10 12.39 3.61
N GLY A 42 11.26 11.51 4.59
CA GLY A 42 11.96 11.85 5.83
C GLY A 42 13.39 12.36 5.60
N ILE A 43 14.15 11.67 4.75
CA ILE A 43 15.52 12.07 4.37
C ILE A 43 15.51 13.42 3.63
N ILE A 44 14.62 13.59 2.66
CA ILE A 44 14.51 14.84 1.88
C ILE A 44 14.16 16.02 2.79
N ARG A 45 13.21 15.84 3.71
CA ARG A 45 12.82 16.88 4.68
C ARG A 45 13.99 17.29 5.56
N HIS A 46 14.76 16.32 6.05
CA HIS A 46 15.94 16.61 6.85
C HIS A 46 16.98 17.40 6.03
N ALA A 47 17.30 16.94 4.82
CA ALA A 47 18.23 17.63 3.92
C ALA A 47 17.74 19.05 3.56
N PHE A 48 16.43 19.24 3.44
CA PHE A 48 15.83 20.55 3.19
C PHE A 48 16.07 21.50 4.37
N THR A 49 15.84 21.03 5.61
CA THR A 49 16.12 21.79 6.82
C THR A 49 17.60 22.16 6.93
N GLU A 50 18.52 21.24 6.63
CA GLU A 50 19.96 21.51 6.62
C GLU A 50 20.32 22.62 5.62
N VAL A 51 19.78 22.54 4.40
CA VAL A 51 20.00 23.55 3.36
C VAL A 51 19.46 24.92 3.79
N GLU A 52 18.28 24.98 4.41
CA GLU A 52 17.71 26.23 4.92
C GLU A 52 18.55 26.84 6.05
N ILE A 53 19.08 26.02 6.95
CA ILE A 53 19.99 26.46 8.00
C ILE A 53 21.27 27.06 7.38
N LEU A 54 21.87 26.36 6.40
CA LEU A 54 23.08 26.83 5.73
C LEU A 54 22.87 28.16 5.00
N ILE A 55 21.75 28.30 4.27
CA ILE A 55 21.40 29.54 3.58
C ILE A 55 21.26 30.68 4.61
N THR A 56 20.48 30.47 5.67
CA THR A 56 20.24 31.49 6.71
C THR A 56 21.56 31.92 7.38
N GLN A 57 22.42 30.96 7.73
CA GLN A 57 23.73 31.25 8.34
C GLN A 57 24.64 32.06 7.40
N CYS A 58 24.63 31.75 6.10
CA CYS A 58 25.38 32.50 5.11
C CYS A 58 24.81 33.91 4.93
N GLU A 59 23.50 34.06 4.84
CA GLU A 59 22.82 35.36 4.73
C GLU A 59 23.09 36.26 5.96
N GLU A 60 23.13 35.69 7.17
CA GLU A 60 23.53 36.42 8.37
C GLU A 60 25.00 36.87 8.34
N LYS A 61 25.92 36.00 7.89
CA LYS A 61 27.33 36.33 7.75
C LYS A 61 27.53 37.45 6.73
N VAL A 62 26.81 37.38 5.60
CA VAL A 62 26.77 38.43 4.57
C VAL A 62 26.28 39.75 5.18
N SER A 63 25.17 39.75 5.90
CA SER A 63 24.63 40.96 6.52
C SER A 63 25.64 41.62 7.49
N LYS A 64 26.32 40.82 8.32
CA LYS A 64 27.39 41.29 9.21
C LYS A 64 28.60 41.82 8.44
N ALA A 65 28.98 41.15 7.35
CA ALA A 65 30.07 41.54 6.47
C ALA A 65 29.86 42.88 5.75
N PHE A 66 28.61 43.25 5.47
CA PHE A 66 28.24 44.52 4.83
C PHE A 66 27.97 45.65 5.83
N SER A 67 28.23 45.44 7.12
CA SER A 67 28.08 46.47 8.15
C SER A 67 29.17 47.55 8.03
N PRO A 68 28.88 48.83 8.36
CA PRO A 68 29.86 49.92 8.27
C PRO A 68 31.12 49.61 9.10
N GLY A 69 32.31 49.70 8.48
CA GLY A 69 33.61 49.39 9.12
C GLY A 69 34.12 47.95 8.93
N SER A 70 33.36 47.10 8.24
CA SER A 70 33.80 45.74 7.88
C SER A 70 34.76 45.75 6.68
N LEU A 71 35.83 44.95 6.77
CA LEU A 71 36.79 44.69 5.69
C LEU A 71 36.50 43.30 5.11
N ILE A 72 35.69 43.25 4.04
CA ILE A 72 35.50 42.00 3.29
C ILE A 72 35.93 42.21 1.84
N SER A 73 36.59 41.20 1.26
CA SER A 73 37.04 41.29 -0.11
C SER A 73 35.87 41.05 -1.09
N PRO A 74 35.90 41.65 -2.29
CA PRO A 74 34.95 41.32 -3.34
C PRO A 74 34.91 39.82 -3.70
N GLU A 75 36.05 39.13 -3.60
CA GLU A 75 36.17 37.70 -3.85
C GLU A 75 35.39 36.87 -2.81
N ASP A 76 35.45 37.23 -1.53
CA ASP A 76 34.68 36.59 -0.48
C ASP A 76 33.17 36.76 -0.68
N ILE A 77 32.74 37.95 -1.14
CA ILE A 77 31.33 38.22 -1.47
C ILE A 77 30.86 37.31 -2.60
N MET A 78 31.64 37.17 -3.67
CA MET A 78 31.32 36.30 -4.78
C MET A 78 31.23 34.84 -4.35
N ASN A 79 32.21 34.36 -3.57
CA ASN A 79 32.23 32.98 -3.06
C ASN A 79 31.01 32.66 -2.19
N ILE A 80 30.59 33.59 -1.32
CA ILE A 80 29.40 33.39 -0.49
C ILE A 80 28.13 33.40 -1.34
N ASN A 81 28.03 34.32 -2.31
CA ASN A 81 26.89 34.38 -3.21
C ASN A 81 26.75 33.09 -4.03
N ASP A 82 27.85 32.59 -4.60
CA ASP A 82 27.87 31.34 -5.37
C ASP A 82 27.46 30.15 -4.50
N PHE A 83 27.92 30.11 -3.25
CA PHE A 83 27.47 29.11 -2.28
C PHE A 83 25.95 29.19 -2.02
N ILE A 84 25.41 30.38 -1.75
CA ILE A 84 23.97 30.58 -1.50
C ILE A 84 23.15 30.15 -2.73
N VAL A 85 23.58 30.53 -3.93
CA VAL A 85 22.94 30.12 -5.19
C VAL A 85 22.97 28.59 -5.33
N GLY A 86 24.12 27.96 -5.06
CA GLY A 86 24.25 26.50 -5.07
C GLY A 86 23.30 25.81 -4.08
N GLN A 87 23.17 26.33 -2.86
CA GLN A 87 22.23 25.81 -1.87
C GLN A 87 20.77 26.01 -2.28
N ARG A 88 20.42 27.15 -2.90
CA ARG A 88 19.06 27.39 -3.42
C ARG A 88 18.71 26.45 -4.58
N LEU A 89 19.65 26.16 -5.47
CA LEU A 89 19.47 25.14 -6.52
C LEU A 89 19.26 23.75 -5.91
N LYS A 90 20.07 23.38 -4.91
CA LYS A 90 19.89 22.12 -4.16
C LYS A 90 18.51 22.06 -3.49
N LYS A 91 18.04 23.17 -2.91
CA LYS A 91 16.70 23.30 -2.31
C LYS A 91 15.60 23.02 -3.35
N GLN A 92 15.69 23.61 -4.55
CA GLN A 92 14.74 23.38 -5.63
C GLN A 92 14.72 21.91 -6.10
N LEU A 93 15.89 21.29 -6.22
CA LEU A 93 15.99 19.87 -6.56
C LEU A 93 15.29 19.01 -5.49
N LEU A 94 15.58 19.23 -4.21
CA LEU A 94 14.95 18.51 -3.10
C LEU A 94 13.42 18.70 -3.08
N GLN A 95 12.91 19.89 -3.42
CA GLN A 95 11.46 20.12 -3.57
C GLN A 95 10.86 19.27 -4.68
N SER A 96 11.53 19.20 -5.84
CA SER A 96 11.06 18.39 -6.97
C SER A 96 11.03 16.90 -6.62
N GLU A 97 12.05 16.40 -5.90
CA GLU A 97 12.11 15.02 -5.43
C GLU A 97 11.05 14.73 -4.37
N SER A 98 10.81 15.67 -3.45
CA SER A 98 9.74 15.57 -2.44
C SER A 98 8.38 15.46 -3.10
N ALA A 99 8.06 16.36 -4.03
CA ALA A 99 6.79 16.37 -4.74
C ALA A 99 6.57 15.07 -5.55
N ASN A 100 7.64 14.52 -6.13
CA ASN A 100 7.57 13.24 -6.82
C ASN A 100 7.32 12.07 -5.85
N ALA A 101 8.04 12.02 -4.73
CA ALA A 101 7.84 10.98 -3.72
C ALA A 101 6.45 11.07 -3.06
N GLU A 102 5.94 12.26 -2.79
CA GLU A 102 4.56 12.49 -2.29
C GLU A 102 3.52 11.98 -3.28
N ARG A 103 3.67 12.28 -4.57
CA ARG A 103 2.79 11.77 -5.62
C ARG A 103 2.79 10.24 -5.70
N ILE A 104 3.96 9.61 -5.53
CA ILE A 104 4.06 8.14 -5.50
C ILE A 104 3.34 7.62 -4.26
N CYS A 105 3.54 8.22 -3.08
CA CYS A 105 2.82 7.84 -1.86
C CYS A 105 1.31 7.89 -2.03
N GLU A 106 0.76 8.97 -2.59
CA GLU A 106 -0.67 9.12 -2.84
C GLU A 106 -1.20 8.02 -3.76
N LYS A 107 -0.54 7.81 -4.91
CA LYS A 107 -0.91 6.73 -5.84
C LYS A 107 -0.85 5.35 -5.19
N THR A 108 0.18 5.08 -4.39
CA THR A 108 0.32 3.80 -3.70
C THR A 108 -0.77 3.62 -2.65
N LYS A 109 -1.19 4.69 -1.95
CA LYS A 109 -2.34 4.65 -1.03
C LYS A 109 -3.64 4.34 -1.76
N ASP A 110 -3.89 4.96 -2.91
CA ASP A 110 -5.08 4.68 -3.72
C ASP A 110 -5.12 3.21 -4.16
N ILE A 111 -3.99 2.68 -4.67
CA ILE A 111 -3.85 1.26 -5.04
C ILE A 111 -4.09 0.35 -3.84
N LEU A 112 -3.56 0.70 -2.66
CA LEU A 112 -3.77 -0.08 -1.44
C LEU A 112 -5.25 -0.10 -1.01
N ILE A 113 -5.98 0.99 -1.20
CA ILE A 113 -7.42 1.04 -0.93
C ILE A 113 -8.14 0.04 -1.85
N GLU A 114 -7.87 0.08 -3.15
CA GLU A 114 -8.47 -0.85 -4.12
C GLU A 114 -8.16 -2.31 -3.80
N LEU A 115 -6.89 -2.63 -3.52
CA LEU A 115 -6.47 -3.99 -3.16
C LEU A 115 -7.14 -4.47 -1.86
N ASN A 116 -7.28 -3.60 -0.85
CA ASN A 116 -7.96 -3.96 0.39
C ASN A 116 -9.46 -4.21 0.19
N VAL A 117 -10.11 -3.46 -0.70
CA VAL A 117 -11.51 -3.71 -1.09
C VAL A 117 -11.61 -5.06 -1.80
N GLU A 118 -10.74 -5.32 -2.79
CA GLU A 118 -10.72 -6.60 -3.51
C GLU A 118 -10.49 -7.78 -2.56
N ARG A 119 -9.55 -7.65 -1.62
CA ARG A 119 -9.28 -8.64 -0.58
C ARG A 119 -10.52 -8.94 0.26
N ARG A 120 -11.24 -7.91 0.69
CA ARG A 120 -12.46 -8.05 1.47
C ARG A 120 -13.53 -8.82 0.67
N LEU A 121 -13.76 -8.41 -0.58
CA LEU A 121 -14.74 -9.06 -1.46
C LEU A 121 -14.38 -10.53 -1.73
N LEU A 122 -13.10 -10.84 -1.92
CA LEU A 122 -12.62 -12.22 -2.06
C LEU A 122 -12.88 -13.03 -0.78
N GLY A 123 -12.65 -12.44 0.40
CA GLY A 123 -12.95 -13.05 1.69
C GLY A 123 -14.44 -13.37 1.85
N GLU A 124 -15.31 -12.38 1.65
CA GLU A 124 -16.77 -12.53 1.69
C GLU A 124 -17.24 -13.60 0.69
N LYS A 125 -16.63 -13.67 -0.51
CA LYS A 125 -16.98 -14.69 -1.51
C LYS A 125 -16.57 -16.10 -1.10
N ILE A 126 -15.42 -16.24 -0.45
CA ILE A 126 -14.97 -17.52 0.10
C ILE A 126 -15.94 -17.99 1.17
N GLU A 127 -16.32 -17.13 2.11
CA GLU A 127 -17.27 -17.43 3.19
C GLU A 127 -18.62 -17.88 2.65
N GLN A 128 -19.22 -17.09 1.74
CA GLN A 128 -20.48 -17.45 1.08
C GLN A 128 -20.41 -18.82 0.39
N LYS A 129 -19.28 -19.14 -0.24
CA LYS A 129 -19.09 -20.42 -0.93
C LYS A 129 -18.91 -21.58 0.04
N GLN A 130 -18.25 -21.34 1.17
CA GLN A 130 -18.14 -22.34 2.24
C GLN A 130 -19.49 -22.63 2.86
N GLU A 131 -20.27 -21.60 3.18
CA GLU A 131 -21.62 -21.74 3.74
C GLU A 131 -22.55 -22.51 2.78
N SER A 132 -22.58 -22.13 1.50
CA SER A 132 -23.34 -22.85 0.47
C SER A 132 -22.90 -24.31 0.32
N THR A 133 -21.60 -24.59 0.49
CA THR A 133 -21.08 -25.98 0.44
C THR A 133 -21.54 -26.78 1.67
N ILE A 134 -21.56 -26.17 2.85
CA ILE A 134 -22.06 -26.81 4.08
C ILE A 134 -23.55 -27.12 3.95
N GLN A 135 -24.36 -26.16 3.48
CA GLN A 135 -25.79 -26.38 3.25
C GLN A 135 -26.04 -27.54 2.27
N MET A 136 -25.28 -27.61 1.18
CA MET A 136 -25.37 -28.72 0.22
C MET A 136 -25.05 -30.07 0.86
N LEU A 137 -24.01 -30.16 1.71
CA LEU A 137 -23.67 -31.39 2.42
C LEU A 137 -24.78 -31.81 3.38
N ASN A 138 -25.31 -30.88 4.18
CA ASN A 138 -26.41 -31.17 5.10
C ASN A 138 -27.67 -31.67 4.36
N SER A 139 -27.98 -31.10 3.18
CA SER A 139 -29.09 -31.57 2.36
C SER A 139 -28.85 -32.98 1.80
N MET A 140 -27.61 -33.31 1.40
CA MET A 140 -27.26 -34.65 0.94
C MET A 140 -27.39 -35.68 2.08
N GLU A 141 -26.88 -35.36 3.27
CA GLU A 141 -26.99 -36.23 4.45
C GLU A 141 -28.46 -36.49 4.84
N LEU A 142 -29.30 -35.45 4.80
CA LEU A 142 -30.73 -35.59 5.07
C LEU A 142 -31.41 -36.52 4.05
N GLN A 143 -31.10 -36.35 2.76
CA GLN A 143 -31.66 -37.16 1.69
C GLN A 143 -31.23 -38.63 1.82
N GLU A 144 -29.96 -38.91 2.16
CA GLU A 144 -29.49 -40.28 2.41
C GLU A 144 -30.24 -40.95 3.57
N VAL A 145 -30.56 -40.19 4.62
CA VAL A 145 -31.36 -40.68 5.76
C VAL A 145 -32.81 -40.96 5.35
N GLU A 146 -33.43 -40.09 4.55
CA GLU A 146 -34.78 -40.28 4.02
C GLU A 146 -34.85 -41.52 3.13
N ASP A 147 -33.90 -41.69 2.21
CA ASP A 147 -33.81 -42.87 1.32
C ASP A 147 -33.65 -44.17 2.12
N LEU A 148 -32.83 -44.16 3.17
CA LEU A 148 -32.67 -45.30 4.09
C LEU A 148 -33.96 -45.61 4.85
N PHE A 149 -34.70 -44.59 5.29
CA PHE A 149 -35.97 -44.76 5.99
C PHE A 149 -37.03 -45.36 5.07
N LEU A 150 -37.20 -44.81 3.87
CA LEU A 150 -38.12 -45.33 2.84
C LEU A 150 -37.78 -46.78 2.48
N SER A 151 -36.49 -47.07 2.23
CA SER A 151 -36.01 -48.43 1.95
C SER A 151 -36.33 -49.43 3.08
N ARG A 152 -36.32 -48.99 4.35
CA ARG A 152 -36.69 -49.84 5.50
C ARG A 152 -38.20 -50.03 5.62
N MET A 153 -38.99 -49.01 5.29
CA MET A 153 -40.45 -49.10 5.28
C MET A 153 -40.94 -50.07 4.20
N GLU A 154 -40.37 -50.01 3.00
CA GLU A 154 -40.69 -50.94 1.90
C GLU A 154 -40.41 -52.40 2.28
N ARG A 155 -39.32 -52.68 3.00
CA ARG A 155 -38.99 -54.04 3.46
C ARG A 155 -39.88 -54.58 4.58
N LYS A 156 -40.62 -53.71 5.29
CA LYS A 156 -41.56 -54.11 6.36
C LYS A 156 -43.00 -54.30 5.86
N ALA A 157 -43.29 -53.88 4.63
CA ALA A 157 -44.63 -53.99 4.02
C ALA A 157 -44.86 -55.31 3.26
N ILE A 158 -43.91 -56.24 3.34
CA ILE A 158 -43.95 -57.63 2.81
C ILE A 158 -44.03 -58.56 4.01
#